data_AF-A0A2W5A3P5-F1
#
_entry.id   AF-A0A2W5A3P5-F1
#
_cell.length_a   1.000
_cell.length_b   1.000
_cell.length_c   1.000
_cell.angle_alpha   90.00
_cell.angle_beta   90.00
_cell.angle_gamma   90.00
#
_symmetry.space_group_name_H-M   'P 1'
#
loop_
_entity.id
_entity.type
_entity.pdbx_description
1 polymer ?
#
loop_
_entity_poly.entity_id
_entity_poly.type
_entity_poly.pdbx_seq_one_letter_code
_entity_poly.pdbx_strand_id
1 'polypeptide(L)' 'MKVLIVTDAWHPQINGVVRTYEYLRTELEEMGHVVKIIGPSDFPLSFP' A
#
# COMPACT_ATOMS: atom_id res chain seq x y z
N MET A 1 9.82 11.55 -6.51
CA MET A 1 10.16 11.15 -5.12
C MET A 1 9.99 9.63 -4.98
N LYS A 2 10.65 8.99 -4.02
CA LYS A 2 10.35 7.59 -3.64
C LYS A 2 9.52 7.59 -2.36
N VAL A 3 8.31 7.04 -2.43
CA VAL A 3 7.35 6.98 -1.31
C VAL A 3 7.12 5.53 -0.94
N LEU A 4 7.28 5.21 0.34
CA LEU A 4 6.96 3.89 0.90
C LEU A 4 5.80 4.05 1.89
N ILE A 5 4.70 3.36 1.63
CA ILE A 5 3.55 3.30 2.53
C ILE A 5 3.54 1.92 3.19
N VAL A 6 3.56 1.90 4.52
CA VAL A 6 3.43 0.67 5.31
C VAL A 6 2.07 0.74 6.00
N THR A 7 1.25 -0.28 5.80
CA THR A 7 -0.12 -0.33 6.34
C THR A 7 -0.48 -1.76 6.74
N ASP A 8 -1.36 -1.91 7.72
CA ASP A 8 -2.00 -3.18 8.06
C ASP A 8 -3.15 -3.51 7.09
N ALA A 9 -3.60 -2.53 6.29
CA ALA A 9 -4.71 -2.66 5.36
C ALA A 9 -4.24 -2.59 3.91
N TRP A 10 -3.91 -3.76 3.34
CA TRP A 10 -3.57 -3.92 1.93
C TRP A 10 -4.16 -5.21 1.35
N HIS A 11 -4.01 -5.42 0.04
CA HIS A 11 -4.46 -6.63 -0.63
C HIS A 11 -3.97 -7.91 0.09
N PRO A 12 -4.84 -8.93 0.26
CA PRO A 12 -6.13 -9.15 -0.41
C PRO A 12 -7.36 -8.49 0.26
N GLN A 13 -7.18 -7.63 1.27
CA GLN A 13 -8.32 -6.97 1.92
C GLN A 13 -9.07 -6.05 0.94
N ILE A 14 -10.41 -6.07 0.96
CA ILE A 14 -11.26 -5.25 0.08
C ILE A 14 -12.11 -4.30 0.92
N ASN A 15 -11.47 -3.33 1.58
CA ASN A 15 -12.15 -2.33 2.40
C ASN A 15 -11.93 -0.90 1.85
N GLY A 16 -12.55 0.09 2.49
CA GLY A 16 -12.41 1.50 2.09
C GLY A 16 -10.97 2.03 2.18
N VAL A 17 -10.18 1.54 3.13
CA VAL A 17 -8.78 1.96 3.33
C VAL A 17 -7.91 1.51 2.15
N VAL A 18 -8.05 0.26 1.71
CA VAL A 18 -7.33 -0.25 0.53
C VAL A 18 -7.66 0.59 -0.70
N ARG A 19 -8.93 0.91 -0.93
CA ARG A 19 -9.34 1.78 -2.04
C ARG A 19 -8.71 3.17 -1.97
N THR A 20 -8.65 3.78 -0.78
CA THR A 20 -7.97 5.07 -0.60
C THR A 20 -6.50 4.99 -0.99
N TYR A 21 -5.79 3.93 -0.58
CA TYR A 21 -4.39 3.73 -0.95
C TYR A 21 -4.20 3.44 -2.44
N GLU A 22 -5.12 2.72 -3.09
CA GLU A 22 -5.10 2.52 -4.55
C GLU A 22 -5.21 3.84 -5.29
N TYR A 23 -6.20 4.68 -4.97
CA TYR A 23 -6.34 6.00 -5.59
C TYR A 23 -5.14 6.90 -5.30
N LEU A 24 -4.70 6.98 -4.04
CA LEU A 24 -3.53 7.76 -3.65
C LEU A 24 -2.28 7.35 -4.43
N ARG A 25 -2.07 6.04 -4.59
CA ARG A 25 -0.95 5.50 -5.36
C ARG A 25 -1.01 5.95 -6.81
N THR A 26 -2.16 5.81 -7.47
CA THR A 26 -2.35 6.21 -8.86
C THR A 26 -2.04 7.69 -9.06
N GLU A 27 -2.62 8.57 -8.25
CA GLU A 27 -2.40 10.02 -8.34
C GLU A 27 -0.92 10.39 -8.15
N LEU A 28 -0.24 9.79 -7.16
CA LEU A 28 1.18 10.04 -6.91
C LEU A 28 2.07 9.51 -8.05
N GLU A 29 1.73 8.35 -8.63
CA GLU A 29 2.43 7.79 -9.79
C GLU A 29 2.24 8.69 -11.02
N GLU A 30 1.05 9.23 -11.25
CA GLU A 30 0.76 10.21 -12.31
C GLU A 30 1.53 11.52 -12.13
N MET A 31 1.77 11.94 -10.88
CA MET A 31 2.65 13.07 -10.55
C MET A 31 4.16 12.77 -10.71
N GLY A 32 4.52 11.58 -11.21
CA GLY A 32 5.91 11.18 -11.45
C GLY A 32 6.65 10.71 -10.19
N HIS A 33 5.92 10.24 -9.18
CA HIS A 33 6.51 9.63 -7.99
C HIS A 33 6.54 8.11 -8.09
N VAL A 34 7.53 7.49 -7.47
CA VAL A 34 7.61 6.03 -7.34
C VAL A 34 7.00 5.66 -6.00
N VAL A 35 5.90 4.92 -6.02
CA VAL A 35 5.17 4.52 -4.82
C VAL A 35 5.26 3.01 -4.64
N LYS A 36 5.62 2.57 -3.43
CA LYS A 36 5.52 1.17 -3.01
C LYS A 36 4.63 1.10 -1.78
N ILE A 37 3.71 0.14 -1.78
CA ILE A 37 2.87 -0.17 -0.62
C ILE A 37 3.29 -1.54 -0.12
N ILE A 38 3.45 -1.65 1.20
CA ILE A 38 3.77 -2.87 1.92
C ILE A 38 2.63 -3.16 2.89
N GLY A 39 2.09 -4.36 2.82
CA GLY A 39 1.06 -4.87 3.70
C GLY A 39 1.46 -6.15 4.44
N PRO A 40 0.57 -6.69 5.30
CA PRO A 40 0.84 -7.90 6.07
C PRO A 40 1.10 -9.12 5.19
N SER A 41 0.43 -9.20 4.03
CA SER A 41 0.60 -10.29 3.05
C SER A 41 2.03 -10.39 2.50
N ASP A 42 2.80 -9.31 2.54
CA ASP A 42 4.20 -9.29 2.11
C ASP A 42 5.16 -9.93 3.14
N PHE A 43 4.69 -10.11 4.39
CA PHE A 43 5.45 -10.67 5.51
C PHE A 43 4.65 -11.77 6.23
N PRO A 44 4.56 -12.98 5.67
CA PRO A 44 3.75 -14.07 6.23
C PRO A 44 4.30 -14.67 7.53
N LEU A 45 5.53 -14.32 7.91
CA LEU A 45 6.14 -14.79 9.16
C LEU A 45 5.64 -13.93 10.32
N SER A 46 4.91 -14.53 11.25
CA SER A 46 4.59 -13.95 12.55
C SER A 46 5.43 -14.61 13.65
N PHE A 47 5.83 -13.82 14.63
CA PHE A 47 6.43 -14.32 15.87
C PHE A 47 5.34 -14.33 16.96
N PRO A 48 5.28 -15.39 17.79
CA PRO A 48 4.37 -15.42 18.93
C PRO A 48 4.67 -14.34 19.97
#